data_AF-A0A966UUM8-F1
#
_entry.id   AF-A0A966UUM8-F1
#
_cell.length_a   1.000
_cell.length_b   1.000
_cell.length_c   1.000
_cell.angle_alpha   90.00
_cell.angle_beta   90.00
_cell.angle_gamma   90.00
#
_symmetry.space_group_name_H-M   'P 1'
#
loop_
_entity.id
_entity.type
_entity.pdbx_description
1 polymer ?
#
loop_
_entity_poly.entity_id
_entity_poly.type
_entity_poly.pdbx_seq_one_letter_code
_entity_poly.pdbx_strand_id
1 'polypeptide(L)'
;MKKSIPITIILGLFIGAIQLTAAEKWEGSDDFSSAIRSKGLWTTDNKPAGYMYVDGGRLLCFYRRWDDDFWWYWGKKNPVWIPTSDDWTIESEVFLPNSASSDVERVKVGLAVGALEGKKYRSLYLKLYRYFSGGTPTGGVTVSYDSNYRPDKDDLSTQDLGEGPTSWILSISHSALNQTDTYRVLNGTTREQLFETSFASPLNIKPLAGVGILVSGKKSWPTGRTDLAADNWSIRRDSPDPLDLPAITKDGTTIQGSAWTLEITGLRMSQGKFSGSARISFGSQNIDLPLTGSIRTDGLFLLSGKGSKATAGYAFTMLYDVRSLSWVSGSGRLSAPKQKQIVF
;
A
#
# COMPACT_ATOMS: atom_id res chain seq x y z
N MET A 1 35.13 23.22 61.38
CA MET A 1 35.19 22.02 60.52
C MET A 1 34.05 22.10 59.51
N LYS A 2 34.36 22.47 58.25
CA LYS A 2 33.39 22.51 57.14
C LYS A 2 33.43 21.14 56.44
N LYS A 3 32.30 20.42 56.38
CA LYS A 3 32.17 19.19 55.60
C LYS A 3 31.57 19.54 54.24
N SER A 4 32.37 19.34 53.20
CA SER A 4 31.98 19.42 51.79
C SER A 4 31.33 18.10 51.38
N ILE A 5 30.17 18.14 50.74
CA ILE A 5 29.55 16.99 50.06
C ILE A 5 29.72 17.22 48.55
N PRO A 6 30.23 16.26 47.77
CA PRO A 6 30.33 16.41 46.33
C PRO A 6 28.97 16.09 45.68
N ILE A 7 28.49 17.00 44.84
CA ILE A 7 27.35 16.77 43.96
C ILE A 7 27.90 16.17 42.66
N THR A 8 27.71 14.87 42.49
CA THR A 8 27.92 14.17 41.22
C THR A 8 26.73 14.47 40.31
N ILE A 9 26.92 15.31 39.29
CA ILE A 9 25.94 15.51 38.22
C ILE A 9 26.05 14.32 37.27
N ILE A 10 25.07 13.41 37.35
CA ILE A 10 24.92 12.30 36.40
C ILE A 10 24.39 12.86 35.09
N LEU A 11 25.22 12.73 34.06
CA LEU A 11 24.90 12.99 32.66
C LEU A 11 23.83 11.98 32.21
N GLY A 12 22.57 12.38 32.20
CA GLY A 12 21.47 11.58 31.66
C GLY A 12 21.55 11.52 30.14
N LEU A 13 22.14 10.46 29.60
CA LEU A 13 21.99 10.08 28.20
C LEU A 13 20.50 9.84 27.90
N PHE A 14 19.89 10.76 27.15
CA PHE A 14 18.64 10.51 26.44
C PHE A 14 18.92 9.58 25.26
N ILE A 15 19.00 8.27 25.51
CA ILE A 15 18.74 7.28 24.47
C ILE A 15 17.23 7.25 24.32
N GLY A 16 16.71 8.10 23.46
CA GLY A 16 15.34 8.00 22.96
C GLY A 16 15.26 6.69 22.19
N ALA A 17 14.85 5.62 22.87
CA ALA A 17 14.33 4.45 22.20
C ALA A 17 13.17 4.95 21.34
N ILE A 18 13.38 5.01 20.03
CA ILE A 18 12.30 5.08 19.05
C ILE A 18 11.53 3.80 19.30
N GLN A 19 10.48 3.87 20.12
CA GLN A 19 9.49 2.82 20.16
C GLN A 19 8.91 2.80 18.75
N LEU A 20 9.37 1.83 17.95
CA LEU A 20 8.62 1.32 16.82
C LEU A 20 7.27 0.92 17.40
N THR A 21 6.31 1.84 17.36
CA THR A 21 4.91 1.54 17.59
C THR A 21 4.59 0.38 16.67
N ALA A 22 4.33 -0.78 17.28
CA ALA A 22 3.88 -1.96 16.56
C ALA A 22 2.77 -1.53 15.61
N ALA A 23 2.93 -1.85 14.32
CA ALA A 23 1.92 -1.69 13.29
C ALA A 23 0.54 -2.04 13.87
N GLU A 24 -0.34 -1.05 13.98
CA GLU A 24 -1.72 -1.27 14.41
C GLU A 24 -2.35 -2.22 13.39
N LYS A 25 -2.55 -3.49 13.76
CA LYS A 25 -3.13 -4.49 12.88
C LYS A 25 -4.56 -4.05 12.58
N TRP A 26 -4.79 -3.63 11.34
CA TRP A 26 -6.13 -3.38 10.82
C TRP A 26 -6.82 -4.72 10.71
N GLU A 27 -7.60 -5.07 11.73
CA GLU A 27 -8.16 -6.41 11.87
C GLU A 27 -8.87 -6.87 10.60
N GLY A 28 -8.45 -8.07 10.20
CA GLY A 28 -8.77 -8.71 8.96
C GLY A 28 -8.08 -10.07 8.93
N SER A 29 -8.16 -10.84 10.03
CA SER A 29 -7.83 -12.27 10.00
C SER A 29 -9.15 -13.02 9.92
N ASP A 30 -9.75 -13.06 8.73
CA ASP A 30 -10.89 -13.93 8.48
C ASP A 30 -10.29 -15.28 8.09
N ASP A 31 -10.32 -16.23 9.01
CA ASP A 31 -9.97 -17.65 8.79
C ASP A 31 -11.08 -18.38 7.99
N PHE A 32 -11.99 -17.60 7.39
CA PHE A 32 -13.18 -18.01 6.69
C PHE A 32 -14.14 -18.86 7.54
N SER A 33 -13.93 -19.01 8.85
CA SER A 33 -14.77 -19.82 9.74
C SER A 33 -16.23 -19.34 9.79
N SER A 34 -16.47 -18.05 9.49
CA SER A 34 -17.78 -17.39 9.50
C SER A 34 -18.50 -17.36 8.13
N ALA A 35 -17.84 -17.82 7.07
CA ALA A 35 -18.41 -17.91 5.73
C ALA A 35 -19.37 -19.11 5.66
N ILE A 36 -20.66 -18.83 5.69
CA ILE A 36 -21.72 -19.84 5.66
C ILE A 36 -21.52 -20.73 4.43
N ARG A 37 -21.58 -22.06 4.63
CA ARG A 37 -21.54 -23.15 3.63
C ARG A 37 -22.59 -23.09 2.50
N SER A 38 -23.32 -22.00 2.37
CA SER A 38 -24.37 -21.81 1.37
C SER A 38 -24.09 -20.54 0.59
N LYS A 39 -23.92 -20.67 -0.74
CA LYS A 39 -24.43 -19.77 -1.80
C LYS A 39 -24.64 -18.29 -1.40
N GLY A 40 -23.69 -17.73 -0.66
CA GLY A 40 -23.77 -16.39 -0.11
C GLY A 40 -23.38 -15.45 -1.22
N LEU A 41 -24.26 -14.53 -1.58
CA LEU A 41 -24.01 -13.54 -2.63
C LEU A 41 -22.90 -12.60 -2.16
N TRP A 42 -21.66 -12.99 -2.42
CA TRP A 42 -20.60 -12.03 -2.69
C TRP A 42 -21.04 -11.31 -3.97
N THR A 43 -21.26 -10.01 -3.90
CA THR A 43 -21.89 -9.26 -4.99
C THR A 43 -20.88 -9.05 -6.12
N THR A 44 -21.26 -9.41 -7.35
CA THR A 44 -20.65 -8.86 -8.57
C THR A 44 -21.62 -7.88 -9.21
N ASP A 45 -21.09 -6.80 -9.79
CA ASP A 45 -21.90 -5.92 -10.62
C ASP A 45 -22.45 -6.69 -11.85
N ASN A 46 -23.76 -6.98 -11.82
CA ASN A 46 -24.61 -7.35 -12.96
C ASN A 46 -24.10 -8.48 -13.90
N LYS A 47 -23.52 -9.57 -13.39
CA LYS A 47 -22.93 -10.63 -14.22
C LYS A 47 -23.27 -12.05 -13.70
N PRO A 48 -23.52 -13.06 -14.59
CA PRO A 48 -24.11 -14.37 -14.22
C PRO A 48 -23.41 -15.13 -13.08
N ALA A 49 -24.23 -15.87 -12.31
CA ALA A 49 -23.90 -16.60 -11.07
C ALA A 49 -22.65 -17.50 -11.15
N GLY A 50 -21.59 -17.08 -10.46
CA GLY A 50 -20.63 -17.99 -9.83
C GLY A 50 -20.99 -18.21 -8.36
N TYR A 51 -20.46 -19.26 -7.75
CA TYR A 51 -20.56 -19.47 -6.31
C TYR A 51 -19.18 -19.57 -5.69
N MET A 52 -19.00 -18.90 -4.56
CA MET A 52 -17.93 -19.15 -3.59
C MET A 52 -18.44 -20.16 -2.58
N TYR A 53 -17.56 -21.02 -2.11
CA TYR A 53 -17.82 -21.80 -0.91
C TYR A 53 -16.55 -21.87 -0.07
N VAL A 54 -16.76 -22.08 1.22
CA VAL A 54 -15.68 -22.26 2.18
C VAL A 54 -15.75 -23.67 2.70
N ASP A 55 -14.59 -24.33 2.72
CA ASP A 55 -14.42 -25.63 3.33
C ASP A 55 -13.07 -25.72 4.02
N GLY A 56 -13.04 -26.33 5.20
CA GLY A 56 -11.82 -26.47 6.00
C GLY A 56 -11.08 -25.16 6.33
N GLY A 57 -11.79 -24.04 6.48
CA GLY A 57 -11.19 -22.71 6.74
C GLY A 57 -10.66 -22.01 5.48
N ARG A 58 -10.85 -22.59 4.30
CA ARG A 58 -10.32 -22.05 3.04
C ARG A 58 -11.40 -21.49 2.16
N LEU A 59 -11.13 -20.35 1.53
CA LEU A 59 -11.95 -19.87 0.43
C LEU A 59 -11.64 -20.64 -0.85
N LEU A 60 -12.64 -21.35 -1.37
CA LEU A 60 -12.48 -22.25 -2.50
C LEU A 60 -13.07 -21.71 -3.80
N CYS A 61 -12.70 -22.41 -4.87
CA CYS A 61 -12.97 -22.14 -6.28
C CYS A 61 -14.33 -21.50 -6.59
N PHE A 62 -14.27 -20.54 -7.49
CA PHE A 62 -15.39 -19.93 -8.18
C PHE A 62 -15.64 -20.67 -9.49
N TYR A 63 -16.90 -20.95 -9.77
CA TYR A 63 -17.30 -21.54 -11.05
C TYR A 63 -17.90 -20.49 -11.96
N ARG A 64 -17.27 -20.28 -13.12
CA ARG A 64 -17.89 -19.56 -14.21
C ARG A 64 -17.73 -20.33 -15.52
N ARG A 65 -18.63 -20.06 -16.48
CA ARG A 65 -18.63 -20.70 -17.80
C ARG A 65 -17.54 -20.14 -18.74
N TRP A 66 -16.72 -19.18 -18.29
CA TRP A 66 -15.75 -18.41 -19.09
C TRP A 66 -14.35 -18.45 -18.47
N ASP A 67 -13.34 -18.15 -19.29
CA ASP A 67 -11.91 -18.23 -18.94
C ASP A 67 -11.35 -16.98 -18.24
N ASP A 68 -12.18 -15.93 -18.17
CA ASP A 68 -11.89 -14.67 -17.52
C ASP A 68 -11.83 -14.86 -16.00
N ASP A 69 -10.88 -14.19 -15.35
CA ASP A 69 -10.95 -14.03 -13.90
C ASP A 69 -11.86 -12.85 -13.53
N PHE A 70 -12.39 -12.86 -12.30
CA PHE A 70 -13.24 -11.78 -11.80
C PHE A 70 -12.75 -11.35 -10.43
N TRP A 71 -12.72 -10.03 -10.23
CA TRP A 71 -12.48 -9.44 -8.92
C TRP A 71 -13.74 -9.55 -8.06
N TRP A 72 -13.60 -10.20 -6.91
CA TRP A 72 -14.63 -10.27 -5.89
C TRP A 72 -14.18 -9.48 -4.68
N TYR A 73 -14.97 -8.49 -4.31
CA TYR A 73 -14.72 -7.71 -3.10
C TYR A 73 -14.62 -8.63 -1.90
N TRP A 74 -13.70 -8.32 -1.01
CA TRP A 74 -13.61 -8.95 0.30
C TRP A 74 -14.70 -8.37 1.24
N GLY A 75 -15.31 -9.19 2.11
CA GLY A 75 -16.51 -8.87 2.91
C GLY A 75 -17.86 -9.45 2.41
N LYS A 76 -18.60 -10.13 3.31
CA LYS A 76 -19.87 -10.87 3.05
C LYS A 76 -21.07 -10.00 2.62
N LYS A 77 -21.05 -8.70 2.91
CA LYS A 77 -22.16 -7.76 2.64
C LYS A 77 -21.67 -6.41 2.10
N ASN A 78 -20.49 -5.97 2.52
CA ASN A 78 -19.86 -4.74 2.09
C ASN A 78 -18.40 -5.03 1.72
N PRO A 79 -17.86 -4.40 0.68
CA PRO A 79 -16.44 -4.44 0.39
C PRO A 79 -15.62 -3.94 1.58
N VAL A 80 -14.46 -4.55 1.82
CA VAL A 80 -13.45 -3.96 2.69
C VAL A 80 -12.75 -2.86 1.92
N TRP A 81 -12.72 -1.69 2.57
CA TRP A 81 -12.08 -0.49 2.07
C TRP A 81 -10.87 -0.14 2.92
N ILE A 82 -9.76 0.16 2.24
CA ILE A 82 -8.53 0.64 2.86
C ILE A 82 -8.16 2.02 2.28
N PRO A 83 -7.58 2.93 3.09
CA PRO A 83 -7.17 4.25 2.63
C PRO A 83 -5.95 4.12 1.73
N THR A 84 -5.98 4.87 0.64
CA THR A 84 -4.85 5.01 -0.30
C THR A 84 -3.83 6.05 0.19
N SER A 85 -4.08 6.59 1.37
CA SER A 85 -3.33 7.66 1.99
C SER A 85 -2.64 7.21 3.28
N ASP A 86 -2.63 5.90 3.56
CA ASP A 86 -1.85 5.29 4.63
C ASP A 86 -0.99 4.20 4.01
N ASP A 87 0.10 3.82 4.68
CA ASP A 87 0.90 2.67 4.31
C ASP A 87 0.27 1.38 4.86
N TRP A 88 0.22 0.33 4.06
CA TRP A 88 -0.38 -0.94 4.44
C TRP A 88 0.19 -2.12 3.67
N THR A 89 0.04 -3.32 4.21
CA THR A 89 0.35 -4.58 3.54
C THR A 89 -0.84 -5.53 3.65
N ILE A 90 -1.18 -6.16 2.53
CA ILE A 90 -2.13 -7.26 2.45
C ILE A 90 -1.36 -8.53 2.11
N GLU A 91 -1.58 -9.58 2.90
CA GLU A 91 -1.03 -10.92 2.63
C GLU A 91 -2.18 -11.92 2.50
N SER A 92 -1.99 -12.96 1.67
CA SER A 92 -2.86 -14.14 1.63
C SER A 92 -2.05 -15.36 1.29
N GLU A 93 -2.29 -16.43 2.02
CA GLU A 93 -1.85 -17.75 1.61
C GLU A 93 -2.75 -18.22 0.47
N VAL A 94 -2.17 -18.81 -0.57
CA VAL A 94 -2.89 -19.35 -1.72
C VAL A 94 -2.38 -20.73 -2.06
N PHE A 95 -3.29 -21.58 -2.49
CA PHE A 95 -3.02 -22.96 -2.83
C PHE A 95 -3.25 -23.17 -4.32
N LEU A 96 -2.27 -23.79 -4.97
CA LEU A 96 -2.36 -24.22 -6.35
C LEU A 96 -2.37 -25.74 -6.44
N PRO A 97 -3.24 -26.31 -7.28
CA PRO A 97 -3.44 -27.75 -7.33
C PRO A 97 -2.33 -28.45 -8.13
N ASN A 98 -1.93 -29.66 -7.71
CA ASN A 98 -0.91 -30.47 -8.41
C ASN A 98 -1.51 -31.45 -9.43
N SER A 99 -2.83 -31.47 -9.59
CA SER A 99 -3.52 -32.28 -10.59
C SER A 99 -4.84 -31.62 -10.96
N ALA A 100 -5.33 -31.90 -12.16
CA ALA A 100 -6.62 -31.42 -12.63
C ALA A 100 -7.36 -32.49 -13.44
N SER A 101 -8.64 -32.25 -13.73
CA SER A 101 -9.35 -33.00 -14.77
C SER A 101 -8.67 -32.77 -16.12
N SER A 102 -8.75 -33.74 -17.04
CA SER A 102 -8.02 -33.70 -18.32
C SER A 102 -8.38 -32.53 -19.24
N ASP A 103 -9.53 -31.89 -19.00
CA ASP A 103 -10.06 -30.75 -19.75
C ASP A 103 -9.76 -29.39 -19.12
N VAL A 104 -9.08 -29.37 -17.96
CA VAL A 104 -8.56 -28.14 -17.35
C VAL A 104 -7.17 -27.87 -17.91
N GLU A 105 -7.01 -26.78 -18.62
CA GLU A 105 -5.70 -26.35 -19.17
C GLU A 105 -4.94 -25.41 -18.23
N ARG A 106 -5.65 -24.68 -17.35
CA ARG A 106 -5.05 -23.72 -16.41
C ARG A 106 -5.98 -23.35 -15.26
N VAL A 107 -5.40 -22.91 -14.15
CA VAL A 107 -6.09 -22.30 -13.00
C VAL A 107 -5.36 -21.04 -12.52
N LYS A 108 -6.08 -20.16 -11.82
CA LYS A 108 -5.54 -18.89 -11.31
C LYS A 108 -6.00 -18.62 -9.87
N VAL A 109 -5.10 -18.05 -9.06
CA VAL A 109 -5.41 -17.58 -7.70
C VAL A 109 -4.60 -16.32 -7.38
N GLY A 110 -5.18 -15.36 -6.67
CA GLY A 110 -4.52 -14.07 -6.45
C GLY A 110 -5.26 -13.06 -5.59
N LEU A 111 -4.63 -11.90 -5.45
CA LEU A 111 -5.10 -10.73 -4.72
C LEU A 111 -5.30 -9.55 -5.68
N ALA A 112 -6.29 -8.72 -5.37
CA ALA A 112 -6.48 -7.44 -6.03
C ALA A 112 -6.86 -6.33 -5.05
N VAL A 113 -6.38 -5.13 -5.33
CA VAL A 113 -6.77 -3.89 -4.63
C VAL A 113 -7.14 -2.86 -5.69
N GLY A 114 -8.38 -2.39 -5.70
CA GLY A 114 -8.86 -1.49 -6.76
C GLY A 114 -9.50 -0.21 -6.23
N ALA A 115 -9.12 0.91 -6.84
CA ALA A 115 -9.82 2.18 -6.70
C ALA A 115 -10.84 2.29 -7.84
N LEU A 116 -12.14 2.15 -7.52
CA LEU A 116 -13.20 2.23 -8.52
C LEU A 116 -13.39 3.69 -8.97
N GLU A 117 -13.18 3.97 -10.26
CA GLU A 117 -13.55 5.23 -10.88
C GLU A 117 -14.30 5.02 -12.20
N GLY A 118 -15.64 5.12 -12.15
CA GLY A 118 -16.48 4.96 -13.33
C GLY A 118 -16.30 3.58 -13.97
N LYS A 119 -16.00 3.54 -15.29
CA LYS A 119 -15.77 2.30 -16.08
C LYS A 119 -14.31 1.84 -16.13
N LYS A 120 -13.38 2.50 -15.44
CA LYS A 120 -11.94 2.16 -15.47
C LYS A 120 -11.54 1.54 -14.13
N TYR A 121 -11.08 0.29 -14.18
CA TYR A 121 -10.53 -0.42 -13.05
C TYR A 121 -9.03 -0.09 -12.92
N ARG A 122 -8.67 0.86 -12.05
CA ARG A 122 -7.27 0.97 -11.61
C ARG A 122 -7.12 0.07 -10.40
N SER A 123 -6.56 -1.11 -10.65
CA SER A 123 -6.42 -2.13 -9.63
C SER A 123 -5.03 -2.70 -9.68
N LEU A 124 -4.40 -2.71 -8.51
CA LEU A 124 -3.30 -3.57 -8.21
C LEU A 124 -3.79 -5.01 -8.30
N TYR A 125 -3.09 -5.88 -9.01
CA TYR A 125 -3.33 -7.31 -8.90
C TYR A 125 -2.04 -8.11 -8.92
N LEU A 126 -2.05 -9.20 -8.15
CA LEU A 126 -0.98 -10.19 -8.11
C LEU A 126 -1.62 -11.58 -8.14
N LYS A 127 -1.27 -12.39 -9.15
CA LYS A 127 -1.87 -13.71 -9.38
C LYS A 127 -0.81 -14.76 -9.68
N LEU A 128 -1.09 -15.99 -9.31
CA LEU A 128 -0.34 -17.17 -9.72
C LEU A 128 -1.16 -18.02 -10.69
N TYR A 129 -0.46 -18.66 -11.61
CA TYR A 129 -0.99 -19.56 -12.64
C TYR A 129 -0.36 -20.92 -12.48
N ARG A 130 -1.15 -21.94 -12.81
CA ARG A 130 -0.62 -23.26 -13.13
C ARG A 130 -1.30 -23.78 -14.37
N TYR A 131 -0.49 -24.27 -15.30
CA TYR A 131 -0.91 -24.88 -16.56
C TYR A 131 -0.94 -26.40 -16.42
N PHE A 132 -1.80 -27.06 -17.19
CA PHE A 132 -1.98 -28.50 -17.19
C PHE A 132 -2.10 -29.03 -18.63
N SER A 133 -1.61 -30.25 -18.84
CA SER A 133 -1.85 -31.06 -20.03
C SER A 133 -2.25 -32.45 -19.59
N GLY A 134 -3.44 -32.90 -20.02
CA GLY A 134 -3.99 -34.19 -19.60
C GLY A 134 -4.21 -34.33 -18.09
N GLY A 135 -4.36 -33.22 -17.36
CA GLY A 135 -4.53 -33.19 -15.90
C GLY A 135 -3.23 -33.13 -15.10
N THR A 136 -2.06 -33.17 -15.76
CA THR A 136 -0.75 -33.06 -15.12
C THR A 136 -0.19 -31.65 -15.31
N PRO A 137 0.43 -31.03 -14.28
CA PRO A 137 1.08 -29.73 -14.43
C PRO A 137 2.10 -29.71 -15.56
N THR A 138 2.12 -28.64 -16.34
CA THR A 138 3.11 -28.40 -17.40
C THR A 138 3.92 -27.15 -17.06
N GLY A 139 5.18 -27.35 -16.66
CA GLY A 139 6.07 -26.26 -16.25
C GLY A 139 5.86 -25.79 -14.81
N GLY A 140 6.55 -24.72 -14.44
CA GLY A 140 6.46 -24.12 -13.11
C GLY A 140 5.23 -23.25 -12.90
N VAL A 141 5.11 -22.72 -11.68
CA VAL A 141 4.08 -21.73 -11.35
C VAL A 141 4.48 -20.38 -11.91
N THR A 142 3.56 -19.74 -12.64
CA THR A 142 3.82 -18.41 -13.21
C THR A 142 3.18 -17.33 -12.37
N VAL A 143 3.89 -16.23 -12.10
CA VAL A 143 3.31 -15.01 -11.51
C VAL A 143 2.86 -14.06 -12.62
N SER A 144 1.70 -13.43 -12.48
CA SER A 144 1.26 -12.28 -13.30
C SER A 144 0.85 -11.14 -12.40
N TYR A 145 1.17 -9.94 -12.82
CA TYR A 145 0.91 -8.74 -12.08
C TYR A 145 0.73 -7.54 -13.00
N ASP A 146 -0.12 -6.59 -12.61
CA ASP A 146 -0.22 -5.26 -13.22
C ASP A 146 -0.84 -4.27 -12.21
N SER A 147 -0.59 -3.00 -12.46
CA SER A 147 -1.24 -1.82 -11.91
C SER A 147 -2.63 -1.52 -12.52
N ASN A 148 -3.01 -2.23 -13.59
CA ASN A 148 -4.25 -2.00 -14.35
C ASN A 148 -5.03 -3.29 -14.63
N TYR A 149 -5.59 -3.91 -13.59
CA TYR A 149 -6.38 -5.12 -13.76
C TYR A 149 -7.48 -5.01 -14.82
N ARG A 150 -7.51 -5.99 -15.71
CA ARG A 150 -8.59 -6.23 -16.66
C ARG A 150 -8.99 -7.71 -16.62
N PRO A 151 -10.27 -8.03 -16.33
CA PRO A 151 -10.73 -9.42 -16.22
C PRO A 151 -10.61 -10.22 -17.52
N ASP A 152 -10.63 -9.52 -18.65
CA ASP A 152 -10.55 -10.06 -20.02
C ASP A 152 -9.12 -10.05 -20.60
N LYS A 153 -8.12 -9.61 -19.82
CA LYS A 153 -6.72 -9.63 -20.24
C LYS A 153 -5.86 -10.43 -19.30
N ASP A 154 -5.24 -11.46 -19.88
CA ASP A 154 -4.04 -12.07 -19.34
C ASP A 154 -2.85 -11.15 -19.70
N ASP A 155 -2.64 -10.07 -18.93
CA ASP A 155 -1.56 -9.11 -19.22
C ASP A 155 -0.15 -9.68 -18.91
N LEU A 156 0.83 -9.07 -19.59
CA LEU A 156 2.04 -9.62 -20.23
C LEU A 156 3.27 -9.89 -19.33
N SER A 157 3.25 -9.46 -18.07
CA SER A 157 4.42 -9.60 -17.19
C SER A 157 4.36 -10.92 -16.43
N THR A 158 4.86 -11.96 -17.08
CA THR A 158 4.94 -13.31 -16.52
C THR A 158 6.36 -13.67 -16.11
N GLN A 159 6.55 -14.17 -14.90
CA GLN A 159 7.79 -14.81 -14.48
C GLN A 159 7.49 -16.23 -14.00
N ASP A 160 8.29 -17.20 -14.45
CA ASP A 160 8.25 -18.56 -13.95
C ASP A 160 8.97 -18.64 -12.59
N LEU A 161 8.28 -19.16 -11.58
CA LEU A 161 8.79 -19.38 -10.23
C LEU A 161 9.31 -20.83 -10.05
N GLY A 162 9.24 -21.65 -11.10
CA GLY A 162 9.65 -23.05 -11.08
C GLY A 162 8.62 -23.98 -10.43
N GLU A 163 9.05 -25.23 -10.21
CA GLU A 163 8.30 -26.18 -9.38
C GLU A 163 8.35 -25.70 -7.93
N GLY A 164 7.26 -25.08 -7.49
CA GLY A 164 7.17 -24.57 -6.14
C GLY A 164 6.24 -25.37 -5.23
N PRO A 165 6.12 -24.93 -3.97
CA PRO A 165 5.28 -25.57 -2.97
C PRO A 165 3.80 -25.66 -3.39
N THR A 166 3.03 -26.46 -2.67
CA THR A 166 1.55 -26.46 -2.78
C THR A 166 0.92 -25.19 -2.23
N SER A 167 1.63 -24.47 -1.35
CA SER A 167 1.19 -23.23 -0.71
C SER A 167 2.16 -22.09 -1.01
N TRP A 168 1.60 -20.90 -1.28
CA TRP A 168 2.31 -19.67 -1.60
C TRP A 168 1.74 -18.53 -0.77
N ILE A 169 2.54 -17.54 -0.42
CA ILE A 169 2.04 -16.29 0.16
C ILE A 169 2.15 -15.20 -0.90
N LEU A 170 1.03 -14.53 -1.16
CA LEU A 170 0.97 -13.32 -1.97
C LEU A 170 0.92 -12.11 -1.06
N SER A 171 1.75 -11.12 -1.33
CA SER A 171 1.78 -9.86 -0.58
C SER A 171 1.69 -8.67 -1.53
N ILE A 172 0.81 -7.72 -1.22
CA ILE A 172 0.75 -6.40 -1.84
C ILE A 172 0.96 -5.37 -0.72
N SER A 173 2.06 -4.62 -0.79
CA SER A 173 2.35 -3.52 0.11
C SER A 173 2.18 -2.20 -0.63
N HIS A 174 1.47 -1.25 -0.02
CA HIS A 174 1.33 0.10 -0.50
C HIS A 174 2.10 1.04 0.40
N SER A 175 3.00 1.83 -0.20
CA SER A 175 3.58 2.98 0.47
C SER A 175 3.00 4.27 -0.09
N ALA A 176 2.14 4.90 0.68
CA ALA A 176 1.53 6.16 0.31
C ALA A 176 2.54 7.31 0.39
N LEU A 177 3.51 7.25 1.33
CA LEU A 177 4.58 8.24 1.47
C LEU A 177 5.60 8.17 0.32
N ASN A 178 5.90 6.98 -0.21
CA ASN A 178 6.79 6.83 -1.37
C ASN A 178 6.04 6.73 -2.70
N GLN A 179 4.70 6.74 -2.67
CA GLN A 179 3.83 6.46 -3.82
C GLN A 179 4.25 5.26 -4.64
N THR A 180 4.61 4.18 -3.95
CA THR A 180 5.10 2.95 -4.55
C THR A 180 4.28 1.79 -4.03
N ASP A 181 3.93 0.86 -4.92
CA ASP A 181 3.34 -0.42 -4.56
C ASP A 181 4.37 -1.53 -4.79
N THR A 182 4.52 -2.44 -3.84
CA THR A 182 5.47 -3.56 -3.86
C THR A 182 4.71 -4.87 -3.82
N TYR A 183 5.02 -5.75 -4.76
CA TYR A 183 4.41 -7.08 -4.88
C TYR A 183 5.44 -8.12 -4.50
N ARG A 184 5.03 -9.10 -3.68
CA ARG A 184 5.89 -10.23 -3.34
C ARG A 184 5.15 -11.55 -3.45
N VAL A 185 5.88 -12.57 -3.90
CA VAL A 185 5.48 -13.97 -3.75
C VAL A 185 6.50 -14.64 -2.86
N LEU A 186 6.02 -15.31 -1.82
CA LEU A 186 6.84 -16.07 -0.89
C LEU A 186 6.44 -17.54 -0.92
N ASN A 187 7.40 -18.41 -0.61
CA ASN A 187 7.14 -19.81 -0.32
C ASN A 187 6.22 -19.90 0.91
N GLY A 188 5.09 -20.60 0.81
CA GLY A 188 4.11 -20.65 1.91
C GLY A 188 4.61 -21.36 3.18
N THR A 189 5.60 -22.24 3.05
CA THR A 189 6.17 -22.98 4.19
C THR A 189 7.38 -22.26 4.78
N THR A 190 8.36 -21.89 3.95
CA THR A 190 9.64 -21.32 4.42
C THR A 190 9.60 -19.81 4.58
N ARG A 191 8.58 -19.13 4.00
CA ARG A 191 8.51 -17.68 3.81
C ARG A 191 9.69 -17.08 3.03
N GLU A 192 10.44 -17.91 2.30
CA GLU A 192 11.47 -17.43 1.38
C GLU A 192 10.83 -16.57 0.28
N GLN A 193 11.39 -15.40 0.00
CA GLN A 193 10.95 -14.54 -1.08
C GLN A 193 11.38 -15.11 -2.42
N LEU A 194 10.41 -15.45 -3.27
CA LEU A 194 10.63 -16.03 -4.59
C LEU A 194 10.48 -14.99 -5.70
N PHE A 195 9.75 -13.91 -5.43
CA PHE A 195 9.50 -12.83 -6.36
C PHE A 195 9.31 -11.52 -5.61
N GLU A 196 9.87 -10.45 -6.13
CA GLU A 196 9.55 -9.08 -5.72
C GLU A 196 9.63 -8.13 -6.92
N THR A 197 8.67 -7.22 -7.01
CA THR A 197 8.72 -6.08 -7.94
C THR A 197 8.03 -4.88 -7.31
N SER A 198 8.38 -3.68 -7.76
CA SER A 198 7.77 -2.43 -7.30
C SER A 198 7.50 -1.48 -8.44
N PHE A 199 6.45 -0.68 -8.33
CA PHE A 199 6.08 0.31 -9.34
C PHE A 199 5.31 1.48 -8.74
N ALA A 200 5.18 2.56 -9.51
CA ALA A 200 4.49 3.77 -9.07
C ALA A 200 3.00 3.51 -8.81
N SER A 201 2.52 3.92 -7.64
CA SER A 201 1.15 3.62 -7.23
C SER A 201 0.10 4.37 -8.07
N PRO A 202 -0.92 3.69 -8.59
CA PRO A 202 -2.06 4.32 -9.25
C PRO A 202 -3.19 4.69 -8.26
N LEU A 203 -3.06 4.38 -6.97
CA LEU A 203 -4.18 4.42 -6.02
C LEU A 203 -4.55 5.82 -5.52
N ASN A 204 -3.67 6.81 -5.67
CA ASN A 204 -3.85 8.20 -5.24
C ASN A 204 -5.09 8.92 -5.84
N ILE A 205 -5.73 8.33 -6.87
CA ILE A 205 -6.91 8.90 -7.53
C ILE A 205 -8.19 8.87 -6.69
N LYS A 206 -8.25 8.02 -5.66
CA LYS A 206 -9.39 7.89 -4.74
C LYS A 206 -8.88 7.83 -3.31
N PRO A 207 -9.66 8.32 -2.32
CA PRO A 207 -9.27 8.23 -0.92
C PRO A 207 -9.32 6.80 -0.35
N LEU A 208 -10.10 5.91 -0.97
CA LEU A 208 -10.29 4.53 -0.53
C LEU A 208 -10.13 3.57 -1.73
N ALA A 209 -9.55 2.42 -1.48
CA ALA A 209 -9.46 1.30 -2.40
C ALA A 209 -10.15 0.07 -1.81
N GLY A 210 -10.87 -0.67 -2.64
CA GLY A 210 -11.50 -1.93 -2.28
C GLY A 210 -10.48 -3.05 -2.32
N VAL A 211 -10.55 -3.96 -1.37
CA VAL A 211 -9.74 -5.19 -1.36
C VAL A 211 -10.56 -6.33 -1.93
N GLY A 212 -9.93 -7.24 -2.66
CA GLY A 212 -10.58 -8.49 -3.01
C GLY A 212 -9.65 -9.61 -3.45
N ILE A 213 -10.28 -10.75 -3.70
CA ILE A 213 -9.61 -11.99 -4.05
C ILE A 213 -10.00 -12.35 -5.48
N LEU A 214 -9.05 -12.95 -6.19
CA LEU A 214 -9.19 -13.45 -7.53
C LEU A 214 -8.95 -14.95 -7.49
N VAL A 215 -9.98 -15.79 -7.62
CA VAL A 215 -9.77 -17.22 -7.83
C VAL A 215 -10.60 -17.64 -9.04
N SER A 216 -9.96 -18.30 -10.01
CA SER A 216 -10.63 -18.79 -11.22
C SER A 216 -10.23 -20.24 -11.48
N GLY A 217 -11.21 -21.14 -11.37
CA GLY A 217 -11.11 -22.51 -11.84
C GLY A 217 -12.03 -22.73 -13.03
N LYS A 218 -11.61 -23.62 -13.95
CA LYS A 218 -12.39 -23.99 -15.14
C LYS A 218 -13.66 -24.76 -14.72
N LYS A 219 -14.65 -24.81 -15.64
CA LYS A 219 -15.96 -25.45 -15.42
C LYS A 219 -15.90 -26.89 -14.88
N SER A 220 -14.83 -27.62 -15.16
CA SER A 220 -14.60 -29.01 -14.76
C SER A 220 -13.77 -29.20 -13.50
N TRP A 221 -13.47 -28.12 -12.77
CA TRP A 221 -12.92 -28.24 -11.43
C TRP A 221 -13.91 -29.00 -10.52
N PRO A 222 -13.49 -29.99 -9.72
CA PRO A 222 -14.44 -30.73 -8.89
C PRO A 222 -14.96 -29.89 -7.71
N THR A 223 -16.27 -29.91 -7.48
CA THR A 223 -16.88 -29.37 -6.25
C THR A 223 -16.39 -30.19 -5.06
N GLY A 224 -15.70 -29.57 -4.10
CA GLY A 224 -15.12 -30.23 -2.92
C GLY A 224 -13.60 -30.39 -2.95
N ARG A 225 -12.91 -29.97 -4.02
CA ARG A 225 -11.45 -29.90 -4.03
C ARG A 225 -10.95 -28.61 -3.36
N THR A 226 -10.03 -28.77 -2.40
CA THR A 226 -9.48 -27.68 -1.55
C THR A 226 -8.07 -27.24 -1.95
N ASP A 227 -7.55 -27.78 -3.06
CA ASP A 227 -6.20 -27.59 -3.57
C ASP A 227 -6.06 -26.35 -4.48
N LEU A 228 -7.18 -25.73 -4.87
CA LEU A 228 -7.25 -24.37 -5.41
C LEU A 228 -8.01 -23.47 -4.42
N ALA A 229 -7.27 -22.63 -3.69
CA ALA A 229 -7.84 -21.90 -2.56
C ALA A 229 -7.08 -20.62 -2.20
N ALA A 230 -7.72 -19.74 -1.44
CA ALA A 230 -7.10 -18.66 -0.68
C ALA A 230 -7.42 -18.84 0.81
N ASP A 231 -6.44 -18.56 1.68
CA ASP A 231 -6.52 -18.75 3.13
C ASP A 231 -5.60 -17.76 3.87
N ASN A 232 -5.66 -17.74 5.21
CA ASN A 232 -4.71 -17.07 6.11
C ASN A 232 -4.35 -15.65 5.69
N TRP A 233 -5.36 -14.91 5.27
CA TRP A 233 -5.18 -13.60 4.72
C TRP A 233 -5.19 -12.54 5.84
N SER A 234 -4.49 -11.43 5.63
CA SER A 234 -4.34 -10.37 6.61
C SER A 234 -4.16 -9.00 5.96
N ILE A 235 -4.63 -7.96 6.65
CA ILE A 235 -4.26 -6.58 6.38
C ILE A 235 -3.53 -6.06 7.61
N ARG A 236 -2.43 -5.35 7.40
CA ARG A 236 -1.77 -4.58 8.44
C ARG A 236 -1.53 -3.17 7.93
N ARG A 237 -1.68 -2.19 8.81
CA ARG A 237 -1.18 -0.84 8.55
C ARG A 237 0.30 -0.84 8.85
N ASP A 238 1.10 -0.33 7.93
CA ASP A 238 2.53 -0.16 8.14
C ASP A 238 2.81 1.26 8.67
N SER A 239 3.92 1.41 9.38
CA SER A 239 4.40 2.71 9.84
C SER A 239 5.81 2.89 9.27
N PRO A 240 5.96 3.39 8.03
CA PRO A 240 7.28 3.55 7.44
C PRO A 240 8.12 4.53 8.23
N ASP A 241 9.42 4.47 8.00
CA ASP A 241 10.34 5.48 8.50
C ASP A 241 9.96 6.86 7.96
N PRO A 242 10.17 7.93 8.74
CA PRO A 242 9.91 9.29 8.27
C PRO A 242 10.73 9.63 7.04
N LEU A 243 10.15 10.43 6.16
CA LEU A 243 10.81 10.95 4.98
C LEU A 243 11.34 12.37 5.25
N ASP A 244 12.62 12.59 4.98
CA ASP A 244 13.19 13.94 4.89
C ASP A 244 13.14 14.40 3.44
N LEU A 245 12.72 15.64 3.20
CA LEU A 245 12.63 16.20 1.86
C LEU A 245 13.86 17.07 1.55
N PRO A 246 14.27 17.18 0.27
CA PRO A 246 15.36 18.06 -0.12
C PRO A 246 15.11 19.51 0.33
N ALA A 247 16.09 20.11 1.00
CA ALA A 247 15.99 21.50 1.44
C ALA A 247 15.86 22.46 0.24
N ILE A 248 15.11 23.55 0.44
CA ILE A 248 14.97 24.62 -0.55
C ILE A 248 15.81 25.80 -0.09
N THR A 249 16.83 26.17 -0.85
CA THR A 249 17.57 27.42 -0.64
C THR A 249 17.33 28.34 -1.83
N LYS A 250 16.99 29.61 -1.56
CA LYS A 250 16.72 30.61 -2.61
C LYS A 250 17.58 31.85 -2.41
N ASP A 251 18.66 31.95 -3.17
CA ASP A 251 19.62 33.07 -3.08
C ASP A 251 19.10 34.39 -3.68
N GLY A 252 18.02 34.34 -4.48
CA GLY A 252 17.41 35.51 -5.13
C GLY A 252 16.22 36.15 -4.40
N THR A 253 15.80 35.60 -3.25
CA THR A 253 14.69 36.12 -2.45
C THR A 253 15.09 36.17 -0.99
N THR A 254 14.71 37.22 -0.26
CA THR A 254 15.18 37.42 1.11
C THR A 254 14.05 37.51 2.13
N ILE A 255 14.28 36.91 3.31
CA ILE A 255 13.53 37.18 4.53
C ILE A 255 14.39 38.11 5.38
N GLN A 256 13.84 39.26 5.74
CA GLN A 256 14.54 40.29 6.52
C GLN A 256 15.95 40.64 5.98
N GLY A 257 16.10 40.64 4.64
CA GLY A 257 17.37 40.98 3.98
C GLY A 257 18.40 39.84 3.90
N SER A 258 18.09 38.64 4.40
CA SER A 258 18.95 37.45 4.30
C SER A 258 18.35 36.40 3.36
N ALA A 259 19.21 35.65 2.68
CA ALA A 259 18.79 34.42 2.00
C ALA A 259 18.15 33.46 3.01
N TRP A 260 17.24 32.63 2.54
CA TRP A 260 16.52 31.70 3.38
C TRP A 260 16.60 30.27 2.85
N THR A 261 16.55 29.33 3.79
CA THR A 261 16.45 27.90 3.54
C THR A 261 15.20 27.36 4.24
N LEU A 262 14.44 26.51 3.57
CA LEU A 262 13.38 25.72 4.17
C LEU A 262 13.79 24.24 4.17
N GLU A 263 13.76 23.65 5.36
CA GLU A 263 13.98 22.22 5.58
C GLU A 263 12.67 21.58 6.03
N ILE A 264 12.36 20.41 5.48
CA ILE A 264 11.24 19.58 5.93
C ILE A 264 11.81 18.24 6.36
N THR A 265 11.62 17.92 7.63
CA THR A 265 12.17 16.71 8.24
C THR A 265 11.11 15.94 8.99
N GLY A 266 11.32 14.63 9.06
CA GLY A 266 10.45 13.72 9.78
C GLY A 266 9.03 13.67 9.22
N LEU A 267 8.86 13.78 7.88
CA LEU A 267 7.55 13.71 7.25
C LEU A 267 6.96 12.32 7.48
N ARG A 268 5.82 12.28 8.17
CA ARG A 268 5.03 11.09 8.43
C ARG A 268 3.62 11.29 7.90
N MET A 269 2.95 10.19 7.63
CA MET A 269 1.55 10.21 7.22
C MET A 269 0.70 9.31 8.11
N SER A 270 -0.48 9.81 8.47
CA SER A 270 -1.49 9.04 9.18
C SER A 270 -2.87 9.57 8.83
N GLN A 271 -3.79 8.68 8.47
CA GLN A 271 -5.15 9.02 8.06
C GLN A 271 -5.18 10.06 6.93
N GLY A 272 -4.25 9.94 5.98
CA GLY A 272 -4.09 10.86 4.84
C GLY A 272 -3.68 12.29 5.17
N LYS A 273 -3.18 12.52 6.39
CA LYS A 273 -2.62 13.80 6.79
C LYS A 273 -1.12 13.70 7.01
N PHE A 274 -0.39 14.67 6.49
CA PHE A 274 1.01 14.83 6.80
C PHE A 274 1.21 15.46 8.18
N SER A 275 2.25 14.99 8.85
CA SER A 275 2.80 15.57 10.06
C SER A 275 4.32 15.56 9.97
N GLY A 276 4.99 16.44 10.70
CA GLY A 276 6.43 16.54 10.71
C GLY A 276 6.88 17.91 11.19
N SER A 277 8.13 18.23 10.90
CA SER A 277 8.72 19.51 11.24
C SER A 277 9.15 20.23 9.98
N ALA A 278 8.95 21.55 9.98
CA ALA A 278 9.51 22.43 8.97
C ALA A 278 10.33 23.51 9.65
N ARG A 279 11.52 23.80 9.14
CA ARG A 279 12.40 24.84 9.66
C ARG A 279 12.72 25.85 8.57
N ILE A 280 12.44 27.11 8.83
CA ILE A 280 12.89 28.22 7.99
C ILE A 280 14.11 28.87 8.65
N SER A 281 15.23 28.87 7.96
CA SER A 281 16.49 29.44 8.42
C SER A 281 16.85 30.67 7.59
N PHE A 282 17.19 31.79 8.21
CA PHE A 282 17.63 33.01 7.52
C PHE A 282 18.50 33.85 8.45
N GLY A 283 19.66 34.31 7.96
CA GLY A 283 20.65 34.98 8.81
C GLY A 283 21.05 34.08 10.00
N SER A 284 20.86 34.57 11.23
CA SER A 284 21.06 33.81 12.47
C SER A 284 19.77 33.21 13.06
N GLN A 285 18.63 33.40 12.39
CA GLN A 285 17.33 32.98 12.88
C GLN A 285 16.98 31.58 12.36
N ASN A 286 16.35 30.78 13.21
CA ASN A 286 15.74 29.50 12.85
C ASN A 286 14.32 29.48 13.38
N ILE A 287 13.35 29.28 12.49
CA ILE A 287 11.93 29.30 12.81
C ILE A 287 11.37 27.90 12.56
N ASP A 288 11.08 27.18 13.63
CA ASP A 288 10.40 25.88 13.57
C ASP A 288 8.89 26.09 13.47
N LEU A 289 8.29 25.42 12.48
CA LEU A 289 6.87 25.45 12.17
C LEU A 289 6.29 24.03 12.24
N PRO A 290 5.11 23.85 12.85
CA PRO A 290 4.39 22.59 12.70
C PRO A 290 4.03 22.40 11.23
N LEU A 291 4.35 21.22 10.69
CA LEU A 291 3.99 20.85 9.33
C LEU A 291 2.66 20.10 9.31
N THR A 292 1.82 20.47 8.35
CA THR A 292 0.55 19.81 8.03
C THR A 292 0.41 19.70 6.53
N GLY A 293 -0.38 18.74 6.05
CA GLY A 293 -0.59 18.57 4.62
C GLY A 293 -1.41 17.35 4.26
N SER A 294 -1.51 17.07 2.97
CA SER A 294 -2.18 15.89 2.42
C SER A 294 -1.64 15.53 1.04
N ILE A 295 -1.93 14.32 0.57
CA ILE A 295 -1.73 13.93 -0.84
C ILE A 295 -2.94 14.41 -1.65
N ARG A 296 -2.68 15.09 -2.77
CA ARG A 296 -3.71 15.48 -3.74
C ARG A 296 -4.08 14.31 -4.65
N THR A 297 -5.22 14.41 -5.34
CA THR A 297 -5.69 13.39 -6.29
C THR A 297 -4.75 13.18 -7.50
N ASP A 298 -3.87 14.14 -7.78
CA ASP A 298 -2.80 14.03 -8.79
C ASP A 298 -1.51 13.40 -8.24
N GLY A 299 -1.45 13.09 -6.94
CA GLY A 299 -0.27 12.56 -6.26
C GLY A 299 0.67 13.61 -5.71
N LEU A 300 0.42 14.91 -5.90
CA LEU A 300 1.31 15.91 -5.34
C LEU A 300 1.09 16.05 -3.84
N PHE A 301 2.17 16.20 -3.10
CA PHE A 301 2.12 16.47 -1.67
C PHE A 301 1.83 17.95 -1.48
N LEU A 302 0.67 18.27 -0.92
CA LEU A 302 0.37 19.62 -0.45
C LEU A 302 0.90 19.77 0.97
N LEU A 303 1.97 20.54 1.12
CA LEU A 303 2.63 20.78 2.42
C LEU A 303 2.41 22.23 2.84
N SER A 304 2.15 22.42 4.12
CA SER A 304 1.95 23.74 4.71
C SER A 304 2.41 23.78 6.15
N GLY A 305 2.87 24.93 6.59
CA GLY A 305 3.20 25.16 7.99
C GLY A 305 2.88 26.58 8.36
N LYS A 306 2.43 26.79 9.60
CA LYS A 306 2.05 28.11 10.09
C LYS A 306 2.49 28.27 11.53
N GLY A 307 3.22 29.36 11.78
CA GLY A 307 3.72 29.69 13.10
C GLY A 307 2.60 30.19 14.01
N SER A 308 2.82 30.03 15.30
CA SER A 308 1.91 30.48 16.35
C SER A 308 2.69 31.20 17.44
N LYS A 309 2.02 32.05 18.23
CA LYS A 309 2.65 32.81 19.32
C LYS A 309 3.89 33.58 18.83
N ALA A 310 5.08 33.23 19.32
CA ALA A 310 6.34 33.88 18.98
C ALA A 310 6.71 33.78 17.49
N THR A 311 6.20 32.77 16.77
CA THR A 311 6.42 32.58 15.32
C THR A 311 5.23 33.01 14.48
N ALA A 312 4.27 33.75 15.06
CA ALA A 312 3.10 34.23 14.34
C ALA A 312 3.50 35.12 13.14
N GLY A 313 2.88 34.86 11.98
CA GLY A 313 3.15 35.55 10.73
C GLY A 313 4.15 34.85 9.80
N TYR A 314 4.88 33.86 10.31
CA TYR A 314 5.63 32.92 9.46
C TYR A 314 4.70 31.82 8.96
N ALA A 315 4.69 31.56 7.66
CA ALA A 315 3.92 30.48 7.07
C ALA A 315 4.46 30.06 5.71
N PHE A 316 4.27 28.80 5.33
CA PHE A 316 4.53 28.34 3.97
C PHE A 316 3.40 27.46 3.43
N THR A 317 3.32 27.36 2.10
CA THR A 317 2.54 26.35 1.39
C THR A 317 3.27 25.99 0.11
N MET A 318 3.33 24.71 -0.25
CA MET A 318 4.02 24.24 -1.46
C MET A 318 3.52 22.88 -1.91
N LEU A 319 3.86 22.55 -3.15
CA LEU A 319 3.66 21.23 -3.72
C LEU A 319 5.02 20.54 -3.91
N TYR A 320 5.08 19.28 -3.51
CA TYR A 320 6.21 18.38 -3.75
C TYR A 320 5.75 17.19 -4.59
N ASP A 321 6.52 16.86 -5.62
CA ASP A 321 6.35 15.64 -6.41
C ASP A 321 7.36 14.60 -5.93
N VAL A 322 6.86 13.59 -5.21
CA VAL A 322 7.68 12.51 -4.68
C VAL A 322 8.20 11.58 -5.78
N ARG A 323 7.54 11.53 -6.95
CA ARG A 323 7.97 10.65 -8.05
C ARG A 323 9.18 11.22 -8.78
N SER A 324 9.21 12.54 -8.98
CA SER A 324 10.36 13.23 -9.56
C SER A 324 11.36 13.74 -8.53
N LEU A 325 11.10 13.52 -7.23
CA LEU A 325 11.90 14.00 -6.11
C LEU A 325 12.16 15.51 -6.18
N SER A 326 11.13 16.29 -6.51
CA SER A 326 11.29 17.72 -6.79
C SER A 326 10.14 18.58 -6.32
N TRP A 327 10.47 19.84 -6.02
CA TRP A 327 9.50 20.88 -5.70
C TRP A 327 8.84 21.40 -6.98
N VAL A 328 7.51 21.58 -6.94
CA VAL A 328 6.78 22.13 -8.09
C VAL A 328 7.01 23.63 -8.17
N SER A 329 7.72 24.05 -9.22
CA SER A 329 8.09 25.45 -9.46
C SER A 329 6.86 26.38 -9.50
N GLY A 330 6.96 27.54 -8.84
CA GLY A 330 5.90 28.56 -8.81
C GLY A 330 4.70 28.22 -7.93
N SER A 331 4.68 27.05 -7.30
CA SER A 331 3.64 26.65 -6.34
C SER A 331 3.95 27.09 -4.91
N GLY A 332 5.23 27.38 -4.62
CA GLY A 332 5.71 27.71 -3.30
C GLY A 332 5.30 29.11 -2.88
N ARG A 333 4.79 29.23 -1.65
CA ARG A 333 4.49 30.50 -0.99
C ARG A 333 5.15 30.51 0.37
N LEU A 334 5.84 31.60 0.70
CA LEU A 334 6.46 31.82 2.00
C LEU A 334 6.08 33.21 2.49
N SER A 335 5.60 33.30 3.72
CA SER A 335 5.17 34.54 4.36
C SER A 335 5.99 34.75 5.63
N ALA A 336 6.35 36.00 5.88
CA ALA A 336 7.05 36.43 7.08
C ALA A 336 6.42 37.73 7.60
N PRO A 337 6.53 38.03 8.91
CA PRO A 337 5.94 39.22 9.50
C PRO A 337 6.41 40.51 8.81
N LYS A 338 5.45 41.39 8.48
CA LYS A 338 5.71 42.71 7.86
C LYS A 338 6.43 42.63 6.50
N GLN A 339 6.38 41.49 5.81
CA GLN A 339 6.93 41.32 4.47
C GLN A 339 5.85 40.91 3.47
N LYS A 340 6.05 41.27 2.20
CA LYS A 340 5.24 40.71 1.11
C LYS A 340 5.52 39.21 1.01
N GLN A 341 4.47 38.44 0.70
CA GLN A 341 4.60 37.01 0.45
C GLN A 341 5.57 36.75 -0.71
N ILE A 342 6.49 35.82 -0.51
CA ILE A 342 7.43 35.32 -1.53
C ILE A 342 6.76 34.16 -2.26
N VAL A 343 6.79 34.20 -3.59
CA VAL A 343 6.34 33.10 -4.47
C VAL A 343 7.58 32.53 -5.17
N PHE A 344 7.76 31.22 -5.20
CA PHE A 344 9.02 30.59 -5.64
C PHE A 344 8.90 29.20 -6.26
#